data_AF-A0A961YQ98-F1
#
_entry.id   AF-A0A961YQ98-F1
#
_cell.length_a   1.000
_cell.length_b   1.000
_cell.length_c   1.000
_cell.angle_alpha   90.00
_cell.angle_beta   90.00
_cell.angle_gamma   90.00
#
_symmetry.space_group_name_H-M   'P 1'
#
loop_
_entity.id
_entity.type
_entity.pdbx_description
1 polymer ?
#
loop_
_entity_poly.entity_id
_entity_poly.type
_entity_poly.pdbx_seq_one_letter_code
_entity_poly.pdbx_strand_id
1 'polypeptide(L)'
;MISETGESIFLGTAGDAKQWLNLKLANRHGLVTGATGTGKTVSLQIMAEGFSNAGVPVFCADVKGDLSGIAAKGEPKDFLLKRAETIGLDDYGFEASPTIFWDLFGKQGHPIRTTLSEMGPLLLARLMDLNETQEGVLNIAFRIADEEGLLLLDMKDLRAMLVNLADRADEIQKQYGNVSAASIGAIQRRLLVLEEEGGDQFFGEPALDIKELMRTTRDGRGMVNVLAADKLMQSPRLYATFLLWLLSELFEDLPEVGDPDKPKLVF
;
A
#
# COMPACT_ATOMS: atom_id res chain seq x y z
N MET A 1 1.78 -12.54 -23.73
CA MET A 1 1.09 -11.47 -22.94
C MET A 1 1.54 -10.03 -23.24
N ILE A 2 2.70 -9.82 -23.88
CA ILE A 2 3.22 -8.50 -24.29
C ILE A 2 3.24 -8.43 -25.82
N SER A 3 3.14 -7.22 -26.40
CA SER A 3 3.30 -7.01 -27.84
C SER A 3 4.71 -7.42 -28.30
N GLU A 4 4.88 -7.71 -29.59
CA GLU A 4 6.19 -8.01 -30.18
C GLU A 4 7.22 -6.90 -29.95
N THR A 5 6.75 -5.64 -29.86
CA THR A 5 7.60 -4.47 -29.57
C THR A 5 8.01 -4.36 -28.11
N GLY A 6 7.38 -5.09 -27.18
CA GLY A 6 7.62 -4.94 -25.74
C GLY A 6 6.94 -3.72 -25.10
N GLU A 7 6.24 -2.90 -25.89
CA GLU A 7 5.73 -1.58 -25.47
C GLU A 7 4.26 -1.60 -25.03
N SER A 8 3.59 -2.75 -25.07
CA SER A 8 2.17 -2.85 -24.72
C SER A 8 1.80 -4.18 -24.10
N ILE A 9 0.82 -4.18 -23.20
CA ILE A 9 0.27 -5.38 -22.58
C ILE A 9 -1.10 -5.73 -23.17
N PHE A 10 -1.38 -7.02 -23.31
CA PHE A 10 -2.65 -7.49 -23.86
C PHE A 10 -3.80 -7.27 -22.86
N LEU A 11 -4.92 -6.69 -23.31
CA LEU A 11 -6.12 -6.50 -22.50
C LEU A 11 -7.26 -7.45 -22.85
N GLY A 12 -7.29 -7.97 -24.08
CA GLY A 12 -8.40 -8.76 -24.60
C GLY A 12 -8.64 -8.47 -26.07
N THR A 13 -9.84 -8.81 -26.55
CA THR A 13 -10.21 -8.66 -27.97
C THR A 13 -11.60 -8.04 -28.08
N ALA A 14 -11.74 -7.08 -28.98
CA ALA A 14 -13.00 -6.43 -29.32
C ALA A 14 -13.36 -6.78 -30.77
N GLY A 15 -14.41 -7.59 -30.96
CA GLY A 15 -14.66 -8.24 -32.25
C GLY A 15 -13.53 -9.20 -32.59
N ASP A 16 -12.87 -8.98 -33.73
CA ASP A 16 -11.69 -9.75 -34.17
C ASP A 16 -10.36 -9.02 -33.90
N ALA A 17 -10.40 -7.84 -33.27
CA ALA A 17 -9.22 -7.00 -33.05
C ALA A 17 -8.68 -7.13 -31.62
N LYS A 18 -7.42 -7.61 -31.50
CA LYS A 18 -6.67 -7.62 -30.24
C LYS A 18 -6.51 -6.19 -29.71
N GLN A 19 -6.78 -6.00 -28.42
CA GLN A 19 -6.70 -4.74 -27.70
C GLN A 19 -5.49 -4.76 -26.78
N TRP A 20 -4.74 -3.65 -26.82
CA TRP A 20 -3.47 -3.51 -26.14
C TRP A 20 -3.45 -2.21 -25.34
N LEU A 21 -2.88 -2.25 -24.15
CA LEU A 21 -2.55 -1.06 -23.37
C LEU A 21 -1.10 -0.70 -23.62
N ASN A 22 -0.86 0.47 -24.22
CA ASN A 22 0.49 1.01 -24.36
C ASN A 22 1.05 1.37 -22.98
N LEU A 23 2.23 0.86 -22.65
CA LEU A 23 2.89 1.08 -21.36
C LEU A 23 3.13 2.56 -21.07
N LYS A 24 3.45 3.36 -22.10
CA LYS A 24 3.61 4.82 -21.95
C LYS A 24 2.34 5.53 -21.50
N LEU A 25 1.17 4.91 -21.71
CA LEU A 25 -0.13 5.43 -21.28
C LEU A 25 -0.64 4.77 -20.00
N ALA A 26 0.09 3.82 -19.43
CA ALA A 26 -0.30 3.08 -18.22
C ALA A 26 -0.04 3.86 -16.92
N ASN A 27 0.51 5.08 -17.00
CA ASN A 27 0.56 6.06 -15.91
C ASN A 27 -0.79 6.76 -15.66
N ARG A 28 -1.84 6.43 -16.44
CA ARG A 28 -3.19 6.98 -16.29
C ARG A 28 -4.08 6.03 -15.50
N HIS A 29 -5.02 6.58 -14.73
CA HIS A 29 -5.96 5.79 -13.97
C HIS A 29 -6.97 5.05 -14.87
N GLY A 30 -7.24 3.79 -14.53
CA GLY A 30 -8.22 2.94 -15.17
C GLY A 30 -9.25 2.40 -14.17
N LEU A 31 -10.36 1.88 -14.68
CA LEU A 31 -11.42 1.27 -13.87
C LEU A 31 -11.86 -0.06 -14.47
N VAL A 32 -11.70 -1.14 -13.71
CA VAL A 32 -12.29 -2.45 -14.02
C VAL A 32 -13.54 -2.63 -13.15
N THR A 33 -14.71 -2.65 -13.79
CA THR A 33 -16.01 -2.80 -13.10
C THR A 33 -16.84 -3.93 -13.72
N GLY A 34 -17.77 -4.48 -12.94
CA GLY A 34 -18.61 -5.59 -13.34
C GLY A 34 -19.24 -6.31 -12.15
N ALA A 35 -20.27 -7.12 -12.40
CA ALA A 35 -20.91 -7.93 -11.36
C ALA A 35 -19.99 -9.05 -10.84
N THR A 36 -20.37 -9.71 -9.74
CA THR A 36 -19.65 -10.90 -9.26
C THR A 36 -19.70 -12.00 -10.33
N GLY A 37 -18.57 -12.68 -10.55
CA GLY A 37 -18.48 -13.76 -11.55
C GLY A 37 -18.26 -13.29 -13.00
N THR A 38 -18.18 -11.99 -13.28
CA THR A 38 -17.94 -11.47 -14.65
C THR A 38 -16.46 -11.42 -15.05
N GLY A 39 -15.57 -12.07 -14.30
CA GLY A 39 -14.15 -12.17 -14.64
C GLY A 39 -13.25 -11.03 -14.18
N LYS A 40 -13.71 -10.10 -13.31
CA LYS A 40 -12.88 -8.98 -12.80
C LYS A 40 -11.51 -9.40 -12.29
N THR A 41 -11.47 -10.42 -11.41
CA THR A 41 -10.20 -10.92 -10.85
C THR A 41 -9.29 -11.45 -11.94
N VAL A 42 -9.82 -12.23 -12.88
CA VAL A 42 -9.04 -12.79 -14.00
C VAL A 42 -8.48 -11.66 -14.86
N SER A 43 -9.26 -10.62 -15.14
CA SER A 43 -8.78 -9.42 -15.84
C SER A 43 -7.63 -8.74 -15.10
N LEU A 44 -7.75 -8.54 -13.78
CA LEU A 44 -6.70 -7.93 -12.97
C LEU A 44 -5.43 -8.80 -12.91
N GLN A 45 -5.57 -10.12 -12.83
CA GLN A 45 -4.43 -11.05 -12.86
C GLN A 45 -3.71 -11.01 -14.20
N ILE A 46 -4.44 -11.04 -15.32
CA ILE A 46 -3.89 -10.91 -16.67
C ILE A 46 -3.13 -9.59 -16.83
N MET A 47 -3.69 -8.48 -16.32
CA MET A 47 -3.03 -7.18 -16.34
C MET A 47 -1.76 -7.18 -15.48
N ALA A 48 -1.84 -7.68 -14.24
CA ALA A 48 -0.70 -7.74 -13.32
C ALA A 48 0.44 -8.60 -13.88
N GLU A 49 0.11 -9.75 -14.46
CA GLU A 49 1.07 -10.63 -15.15
C GLU A 49 1.67 -9.93 -16.38
N GLY A 50 0.85 -9.23 -17.18
CA GLY A 50 1.30 -8.45 -18.32
C GLY A 50 2.33 -7.38 -17.94
N PHE A 51 2.04 -6.60 -16.89
CA PHE A 51 2.97 -5.60 -16.36
C PHE A 51 4.23 -6.23 -15.79
N SER A 52 4.09 -7.29 -14.99
CA SER A 52 5.23 -8.04 -14.44
C SER A 52 6.15 -8.54 -15.56
N ASN A 53 5.60 -9.18 -16.59
CA ASN A 53 6.37 -9.65 -17.73
C ASN A 53 7.04 -8.48 -18.50
N ALA A 54 6.42 -7.30 -18.54
CA ALA A 54 7.00 -6.09 -19.12
C ALA A 54 8.07 -5.43 -18.23
N GLY A 55 8.43 -6.05 -17.12
CA GLY A 55 9.40 -5.53 -16.16
C GLY A 55 8.87 -4.34 -15.38
N VAL A 56 7.56 -4.23 -15.21
CA VAL A 56 6.88 -3.21 -14.42
C VAL A 56 6.36 -3.88 -13.14
N PRO A 57 6.91 -3.53 -11.96
CA PRO A 57 6.39 -3.99 -10.69
C PRO A 57 4.93 -3.58 -10.50
N VAL A 58 4.16 -4.43 -9.83
CA VAL A 58 2.73 -4.23 -9.57
C VAL A 58 2.49 -4.28 -8.07
N PHE A 59 1.65 -3.41 -7.55
CA PHE A 59 1.08 -3.51 -6.21
C PHE A 59 -0.41 -3.79 -6.36
N CYS A 60 -0.95 -4.71 -5.56
CA CYS A 60 -2.38 -4.97 -5.53
C CYS A 60 -2.84 -5.36 -4.13
N ALA A 61 -3.96 -4.81 -3.70
CA ALA A 61 -4.64 -5.22 -2.47
C ALA A 61 -5.58 -6.39 -2.72
N ASP A 62 -5.30 -7.54 -2.11
CA ASP A 62 -6.13 -8.73 -2.22
C ASP A 62 -7.08 -8.85 -1.03
N VAL A 63 -8.28 -8.31 -1.22
CA VAL A 63 -9.34 -8.32 -0.20
C VAL A 63 -10.04 -9.68 -0.12
N LYS A 64 -10.07 -10.44 -1.21
CA LYS A 64 -10.86 -11.69 -1.31
C LYS A 64 -10.00 -12.96 -1.32
N GLY A 65 -8.69 -12.82 -1.44
CA GLY A 65 -7.77 -13.93 -1.69
C GLY A 65 -7.74 -14.38 -3.15
N ASP A 66 -8.48 -13.70 -4.03
CA ASP A 66 -8.65 -14.13 -5.42
C ASP A 66 -7.45 -13.73 -6.31
N LEU A 67 -6.70 -12.68 -5.94
CA LEU A 67 -5.54 -12.21 -6.71
C LEU A 67 -4.27 -13.02 -6.40
N SER A 68 -4.12 -13.48 -5.15
CA SER A 68 -2.98 -14.23 -4.62
C SER A 68 -2.60 -15.47 -5.45
N GLY A 69 -3.58 -16.06 -6.15
CA GLY A 69 -3.37 -17.20 -7.05
C GLY A 69 -2.34 -16.95 -8.16
N ILE A 70 -2.03 -15.69 -8.48
CA ILE A 70 -1.02 -15.31 -9.47
C ILE A 70 0.41 -15.81 -9.12
N ALA A 71 0.67 -16.09 -7.84
CA ALA A 71 1.94 -16.64 -7.36
C ALA A 71 2.11 -18.16 -7.63
N ALA A 72 1.03 -18.85 -8.01
CA ALA A 72 1.05 -20.28 -8.26
C ALA A 72 1.01 -20.57 -9.76
N LYS A 73 1.63 -21.69 -10.15
CA LYS A 73 1.48 -22.22 -11.50
C LYS A 73 0.01 -22.59 -11.71
N GLY A 74 -0.60 -22.08 -12.78
CA GLY A 74 -1.97 -22.41 -13.13
C GLY A 74 -2.13 -23.86 -13.62
N GLU A 75 -3.36 -24.35 -13.57
CA GLU A 75 -3.74 -25.63 -14.19
C GLU A 75 -4.59 -25.36 -15.43
N PRO A 76 -4.36 -26.10 -16.53
CA PRO A 76 -5.20 -25.97 -17.71
C PRO A 76 -6.63 -26.43 -17.40
N LYS A 77 -7.59 -25.56 -17.69
CA LYS A 77 -9.03 -25.86 -17.60
C LYS A 77 -9.69 -25.59 -18.94
N ASP A 78 -10.56 -26.47 -19.40
CA ASP A 78 -11.18 -26.40 -20.73
C ASP A 78 -11.84 -25.04 -21.01
N PHE A 79 -12.51 -24.45 -20.02
CA PHE A 79 -13.16 -23.15 -20.20
C PHE A 79 -12.16 -22.00 -20.32
N LEU A 80 -10.99 -22.09 -19.69
CA LEU A 80 -9.91 -21.09 -19.80
C LEU A 80 -9.24 -21.19 -21.17
N LEU A 81 -8.93 -22.41 -21.61
CA LEU A 81 -8.33 -22.66 -22.94
C LEU A 81 -9.25 -22.19 -24.07
N LYS A 82 -10.54 -22.55 -24.02
CA LYS A 82 -11.54 -22.06 -24.99
C LYS A 82 -11.66 -20.54 -24.98
N ARG A 83 -11.59 -19.92 -23.79
CA ARG A 83 -11.65 -18.46 -23.67
C ARG A 83 -10.41 -17.80 -24.27
N ALA A 84 -9.21 -18.33 -24.00
CA ALA A 84 -7.96 -17.87 -24.56
C ALA A 84 -8.00 -17.93 -26.11
N GLU A 85 -8.45 -19.05 -26.67
CA GLU A 85 -8.65 -19.21 -28.12
C GLU A 85 -9.66 -18.19 -28.67
N THR A 86 -10.80 -18.00 -28.00
CA THR A 86 -11.84 -17.04 -28.41
C THR A 86 -11.31 -15.60 -28.48
N ILE A 87 -10.40 -15.23 -27.57
CA ILE A 87 -9.82 -13.88 -27.55
C ILE A 87 -8.49 -13.80 -28.31
N GLY A 88 -8.03 -14.87 -28.94
CA GLY A 88 -6.74 -14.89 -29.64
C GLY A 88 -5.53 -14.69 -28.72
N LEU A 89 -5.61 -15.20 -27.48
CA LEU A 89 -4.47 -15.27 -26.58
C LEU A 89 -3.69 -16.55 -26.86
N ASP A 90 -2.87 -16.50 -27.92
CA ASP A 90 -2.17 -17.66 -28.48
C ASP A 90 -1.08 -18.21 -27.53
N ASP A 91 -0.42 -17.32 -26.78
CA ASP A 91 0.63 -17.62 -25.81
C ASP A 91 0.08 -17.58 -24.38
N TYR A 92 -0.92 -18.44 -24.12
CA TYR A 92 -1.53 -18.57 -22.80
C TYR A 92 -0.74 -19.54 -21.93
N GLY A 93 0.33 -19.02 -21.31
CA GLY A 93 1.13 -19.72 -20.32
C GLY A 93 0.42 -19.84 -18.98
N PHE A 94 0.69 -20.91 -18.25
CA PHE A 94 0.17 -21.12 -16.89
C PHE A 94 1.27 -20.90 -15.84
N GLU A 95 2.18 -19.97 -16.08
CA GLU A 95 3.35 -19.75 -15.23
C GLU A 95 2.99 -18.95 -13.97
N ALA A 96 3.77 -19.14 -12.91
CA ALA A 96 3.68 -18.29 -11.74
C ALA A 96 4.33 -16.93 -12.04
N SER A 97 3.66 -15.85 -11.63
CA SER A 97 4.30 -14.54 -11.56
C SER A 97 5.22 -14.46 -10.34
N PRO A 98 6.33 -13.70 -10.41
CA PRO A 98 7.18 -13.47 -9.26
C PRO A 98 6.43 -12.58 -8.26
N THR A 99 6.10 -13.13 -7.10
CA THR A 99 5.17 -12.50 -6.15
C THR A 99 5.79 -12.37 -4.76
N ILE A 100 5.56 -11.23 -4.11
CA ILE A 100 5.84 -11.00 -2.70
C ILE A 100 4.50 -10.73 -2.01
N PHE A 101 4.23 -11.46 -0.93
CA PHE A 101 3.07 -11.23 -0.09
C PHE A 101 3.43 -10.27 1.04
N TRP A 102 2.58 -9.27 1.25
CA TRP A 102 2.73 -8.24 2.28
C TRP A 102 1.55 -8.27 3.24
N ASP A 103 1.80 -8.04 4.52
CA ASP A 103 0.77 -8.10 5.57
C ASP A 103 1.11 -7.16 6.73
N LEU A 104 0.20 -6.25 7.10
CA LEU A 104 0.39 -5.33 8.23
C LEU A 104 0.45 -6.08 9.58
N PHE A 105 -0.17 -7.25 9.68
CA PHE A 105 -0.17 -8.07 10.89
C PHE A 105 0.93 -9.15 10.89
N GLY A 106 1.67 -9.30 9.78
CA GLY A 106 2.76 -10.26 9.62
C GLY A 106 2.36 -11.73 9.79
N LYS A 107 1.14 -12.12 9.41
CA LYS A 107 0.61 -13.49 9.49
C LYS A 107 0.63 -14.23 8.16
N GLN A 108 0.35 -13.55 7.06
CA GLN A 108 0.16 -14.12 5.72
C GLN A 108 1.23 -13.67 4.72
N GLY A 109 2.16 -12.81 5.14
CA GLY A 109 3.20 -12.25 4.28
C GLY A 109 4.28 -11.55 5.08
N HIS A 110 5.18 -10.89 4.35
CA HIS A 110 6.20 -10.01 4.91
C HIS A 110 5.53 -8.84 5.66
N PRO A 111 5.98 -8.53 6.89
CA PRO A 111 5.42 -7.44 7.66
C PRO A 111 5.66 -6.12 6.93
N ILE A 112 4.59 -5.34 6.71
CA ILE A 112 4.72 -3.92 6.39
C ILE A 112 4.75 -3.15 7.70
N ARG A 113 5.74 -2.27 7.83
CA ARG A 113 5.82 -1.33 8.96
C ARG A 113 6.21 0.07 8.49
N THR A 114 5.94 1.04 9.34
CA THR A 114 6.42 2.42 9.28
C THR A 114 6.59 2.95 10.70
N THR A 115 7.31 4.03 10.90
CA THR A 115 7.43 4.66 12.22
C THR A 115 6.36 5.74 12.43
N LEU A 116 6.10 6.12 13.69
CA LEU A 116 5.22 7.28 13.95
C LEU A 116 5.84 8.57 13.44
N SER A 117 7.18 8.69 13.48
CA SER A 117 7.94 9.79 12.90
C SER A 117 7.73 9.93 11.38
N GLU A 118 7.76 8.83 10.62
CA GLU A 118 7.47 8.83 9.16
C GLU A 118 6.00 9.20 8.89
N MET A 119 5.06 8.64 9.66
CA MET A 119 3.64 8.96 9.50
C MET A 119 3.32 10.44 9.81
N GLY A 120 4.00 10.99 10.81
CA GLY A 120 3.83 12.36 11.26
C GLY A 120 2.50 12.66 11.99
N PRO A 121 2.40 13.84 12.62
CA PRO A 121 1.27 14.17 13.49
C PRO A 121 -0.06 14.35 12.74
N LEU A 122 -0.02 14.81 11.49
CA LEU A 122 -1.23 15.07 10.69
C LEU A 122 -1.97 13.77 10.34
N LEU A 123 -1.26 12.79 9.77
CA LEU A 123 -1.86 11.51 9.39
C LEU A 123 -2.31 10.72 10.63
N LEU A 124 -1.54 10.77 11.71
CA LEU A 124 -1.90 10.17 12.99
C LEU A 124 -3.15 10.81 13.62
N ALA A 125 -3.29 12.13 13.55
CA ALA A 125 -4.48 12.82 14.03
C ALA A 125 -5.74 12.38 13.26
N ARG A 126 -5.63 12.20 11.93
CA ARG A 126 -6.71 11.67 11.10
C ARG A 126 -7.03 10.22 11.44
N LEU A 127 -6.02 9.36 11.58
CA LEU A 127 -6.19 7.95 11.95
C LEU A 127 -6.91 7.79 13.30
N MET A 128 -6.54 8.61 14.27
CA MET A 128 -7.11 8.60 15.61
C MET A 128 -8.42 9.38 15.75
N ASP A 129 -8.90 10.03 14.67
CA ASP A 129 -10.08 10.88 14.68
C ASP A 129 -10.00 11.94 15.80
N LEU A 130 -8.88 12.66 15.80
CA LEU A 130 -8.60 13.75 16.75
C LEU A 130 -9.27 15.05 16.29
N ASN A 131 -9.73 15.84 17.25
CA ASN A 131 -10.17 17.21 16.98
C ASN A 131 -8.97 18.18 16.90
N GLU A 132 -9.22 19.40 16.45
CA GLU A 132 -8.18 20.43 16.25
C GLU A 132 -7.31 20.68 17.50
N THR A 133 -7.93 20.70 18.69
CA THR A 133 -7.19 20.86 19.95
C THR A 133 -6.26 19.67 20.23
N GLN A 134 -6.72 18.44 19.99
CA GLN A 134 -5.95 17.22 20.20
C GLN A 134 -4.84 17.08 19.14
N GLU A 135 -5.13 17.44 17.89
CA GLU A 135 -4.14 17.54 16.82
C GLU A 135 -3.06 18.56 17.17
N GLY A 136 -3.41 19.73 17.72
CA GLY A 136 -2.45 20.72 18.20
C GLY A 136 -1.52 20.16 19.29
N VAL A 137 -2.06 19.43 20.26
CA VAL A 137 -1.25 18.74 21.29
C VAL A 137 -0.33 17.68 20.67
N LEU A 138 -0.82 16.91 19.70
CA LEU A 138 0.00 15.92 19.00
C LEU A 138 1.15 16.58 18.22
N ASN A 139 0.89 17.68 17.53
CA ASN A 139 1.93 18.47 16.86
C ASN A 139 3.00 18.98 17.83
N ILE A 140 2.61 19.43 19.03
CA ILE A 140 3.56 19.84 20.08
C ILE A 140 4.40 18.65 20.54
N ALA A 141 3.81 17.46 20.70
CA ALA A 141 4.54 16.23 21.05
C ALA A 141 5.65 15.92 20.04
N PHE A 142 5.32 15.95 18.76
CA PHE A 142 6.26 15.73 17.66
C PHE A 142 7.33 16.81 17.60
N ARG A 143 6.94 18.08 17.76
CA ARG A 143 7.88 19.20 17.74
C ARG A 143 8.95 19.10 18.84
N ILE A 144 8.54 18.73 20.05
CA ILE A 144 9.46 18.55 21.17
C ILE A 144 10.35 17.33 20.94
N ALA A 145 9.80 16.22 20.43
CA ALA A 145 10.59 15.05 20.06
C ALA A 145 11.69 15.42 19.04
N ASP A 146 11.34 16.16 17.98
CA ASP A 146 12.31 16.63 16.97
C ASP A 146 13.39 17.54 17.57
N GLU A 147 13.01 18.50 18.42
CA GLU A 147 13.95 19.44 19.05
C GLU A 147 14.90 18.76 20.05
N GLU A 148 14.43 17.69 20.70
CA GLU A 148 15.22 16.88 21.63
C GLU A 148 15.96 15.71 20.94
N GLY A 149 15.81 15.56 19.62
CA GLY A 149 16.45 14.50 18.84
C GLY A 149 15.91 13.09 19.15
N LEU A 150 14.65 12.99 19.58
CA LEU A 150 13.95 11.76 19.88
C LEU A 150 13.18 11.29 18.65
N LEU A 151 13.37 10.03 18.25
CA LEU A 151 12.55 9.40 17.22
C LEU A 151 11.36 8.71 17.89
N LEU A 152 10.17 8.91 17.34
CA LEU A 152 8.96 8.22 17.76
C LEU A 152 8.78 7.02 16.82
N LEU A 153 9.29 5.86 17.24
CA LEU A 153 9.31 4.67 16.39
C LEU A 153 7.98 3.92 16.47
N ASP A 154 7.50 3.71 17.70
CA ASP A 154 6.31 2.90 17.96
C ASP A 154 5.30 3.60 18.90
N MET A 155 4.19 2.91 19.16
CA MET A 155 3.10 3.43 19.99
C MET A 155 3.51 3.68 21.45
N LYS A 156 4.53 2.97 21.95
CA LYS A 156 5.05 3.17 23.32
C LYS A 156 5.85 4.45 23.41
N ASP A 157 6.61 4.78 22.38
CA ASP A 157 7.37 6.04 22.32
C ASP A 157 6.42 7.24 22.34
N LEU A 158 5.37 7.24 21.52
CA LEU A 158 4.38 8.32 21.54
C LEU A 158 3.64 8.38 22.87
N ARG A 159 3.31 7.23 23.48
CA ARG A 159 2.69 7.21 24.82
C ARG A 159 3.60 7.84 25.87
N ALA A 160 4.89 7.50 25.85
CA ALA A 160 5.89 8.08 26.74
C ALA A 160 6.05 9.59 26.49
N MET A 161 6.04 10.02 25.23
CA MET A 161 6.09 11.44 24.86
C MET A 161 4.87 12.20 25.39
N LEU A 162 3.67 11.63 25.29
CA LEU A 162 2.44 12.22 25.84
C LEU A 162 2.47 12.32 27.37
N VAL A 163 3.08 11.36 28.07
CA VAL A 163 3.32 11.44 29.53
C VAL A 163 4.33 12.54 29.84
N ASN A 164 5.43 12.62 29.07
CA ASN A 164 6.42 13.69 29.21
C ASN A 164 5.80 15.09 29.06
N LEU A 165 4.89 15.27 28.09
CA LEU A 165 4.15 16.52 27.94
C LEU A 165 3.29 16.85 29.17
N ALA A 166 2.65 15.85 29.78
CA ALA A 166 1.83 16.05 30.97
C ALA A 166 2.69 16.47 32.17
N ASP A 167 3.84 15.83 32.37
CA ASP A 167 4.75 16.10 33.48
C ASP A 167 5.42 17.49 33.36
N ARG A 168 5.58 17.99 32.13
CA ARG A 168 6.21 19.29 31.80
C ARG A 168 5.22 20.36 31.35
N ALA A 169 3.92 20.20 31.62
CA ALA A 169 2.88 21.06 31.06
C ALA A 169 3.12 22.57 31.33
N ASP A 170 3.57 22.94 32.53
CA ASP A 170 3.86 24.34 32.90
C ASP A 170 5.03 24.97 32.13
N GLU A 171 6.02 24.15 31.74
CA GLU A 171 7.16 24.56 30.92
C GLU A 171 6.72 24.76 29.48
N ILE A 172 6.05 23.74 28.92
CA ILE A 172 5.59 23.69 27.53
C ILE A 172 4.58 24.80 27.24
N GLN A 173 3.67 25.07 28.19
CA GLN A 173 2.65 26.10 28.05
C GLN A 173 3.23 27.47 27.72
N LYS A 174 4.41 27.80 28.26
CA LYS A 174 5.05 29.12 28.05
C LYS A 174 5.63 29.27 26.64
N GLN A 175 5.97 28.17 25.98
CA GLN A 175 6.65 28.18 24.68
C GLN A 175 5.70 27.82 23.53
N TYR A 176 4.88 26.78 23.69
CA TYR A 176 4.08 26.18 22.63
C TYR A 176 2.56 26.36 22.83
N GLY A 177 2.15 26.94 23.95
CA GLY A 177 0.74 27.09 24.33
C GLY A 177 0.20 25.90 25.14
N ASN A 178 -1.07 26.00 25.53
CA ASN A 178 -1.63 25.12 26.55
C ASN A 178 -1.80 23.66 26.08
N VAL A 179 -1.25 22.74 26.86
CA VAL A 179 -1.42 21.29 26.69
C VAL A 179 -2.23 20.74 27.86
N SER A 180 -3.55 20.62 27.68
CA SER A 180 -4.42 20.17 28.78
C SER A 180 -4.31 18.66 29.04
N ALA A 181 -4.36 18.26 30.31
CA ALA A 181 -4.43 16.85 30.70
C ALA A 181 -5.63 16.11 30.07
N ALA A 182 -6.74 16.82 29.83
CA ALA A 182 -7.91 16.28 29.16
C ALA A 182 -7.62 15.90 27.70
N SER A 183 -6.90 16.74 26.96
CA SER A 183 -6.47 16.47 25.58
C SER A 183 -5.49 15.30 25.52
N ILE A 184 -4.47 15.29 26.39
CA ILE A 184 -3.50 14.18 26.48
C ILE A 184 -4.22 12.86 26.74
N GLY A 185 -5.10 12.82 27.74
CA GLY A 185 -5.86 11.61 28.07
C GLY A 185 -6.81 11.16 26.96
N ALA A 186 -7.33 12.08 26.14
CA ALA A 186 -8.12 11.74 24.97
C ALA A 186 -7.27 11.08 23.88
N ILE A 187 -6.09 11.62 23.58
CA ILE A 187 -5.15 11.04 22.61
C ILE A 187 -4.71 9.65 23.08
N GLN A 188 -4.35 9.47 24.35
CA GLN A 188 -3.96 8.18 24.90
C GLN A 188 -5.06 7.11 24.77
N ARG A 189 -6.34 7.47 24.94
CA ARG A 189 -7.46 6.54 24.70
C ARG A 189 -7.61 6.16 23.23
N ARG A 190 -7.39 7.10 22.31
CA ARG A 190 -7.41 6.80 20.86
C ARG A 190 -6.25 5.92 20.46
N LEU A 191 -5.07 6.15 21.04
CA LEU A 191 -3.89 5.32 20.85
C LEU A 191 -4.14 3.88 21.29
N LEU A 192 -4.78 3.67 22.44
CA LEU A 192 -5.17 2.32 22.90
C LEU A 192 -6.12 1.61 21.94
N VAL A 193 -7.13 2.32 21.40
CA VAL A 193 -8.04 1.73 20.40
C VAL A 193 -7.29 1.31 19.14
N LEU A 194 -6.30 2.11 18.72
CA LEU A 194 -5.48 1.77 17.56
C LEU A 194 -4.55 0.57 17.83
N GLU A 195 -4.02 0.42 19.05
CA GLU A 195 -3.28 -0.78 19.46
C GLU A 195 -4.18 -2.03 19.39
N GLU A 196 -5.42 -1.94 19.87
CA GLU A 196 -6.41 -3.03 19.80
C GLU A 196 -6.77 -3.41 18.36
N GLU A 197 -6.74 -2.46 17.41
CA GLU A 197 -6.93 -2.69 15.97
C GLU A 197 -5.68 -3.24 15.26
N GLY A 198 -4.56 -3.38 15.98
CA GLY A 198 -3.31 -3.94 15.49
C GLY A 198 -2.26 -2.91 15.04
N GLY A 199 -2.38 -1.66 15.48
CA GLY A 199 -1.39 -0.61 15.23
C GLY A 199 0.02 -0.99 15.68
N ASP A 200 0.17 -1.75 16.77
CA ASP A 200 1.47 -2.22 17.29
C ASP A 200 2.22 -3.15 16.32
N GLN A 201 1.54 -3.79 15.36
CA GLN A 201 2.22 -4.59 14.34
C GLN A 201 2.70 -3.75 13.15
N PHE A 202 2.04 -2.61 12.92
CA PHE A 202 2.30 -1.70 11.81
C PHE A 202 3.32 -0.60 12.18
N PHE A 203 3.25 -0.05 13.40
CA PHE A 203 4.18 0.98 13.84
C PHE A 203 5.44 0.39 14.46
N GLY A 204 6.59 0.62 13.82
CA GLY A 204 7.90 0.19 14.30
C GLY A 204 8.88 -0.10 13.16
N GLU A 205 10.02 -0.71 13.51
CA GLU A 205 11.10 -0.99 12.57
C GLU A 205 11.19 -2.48 12.18
N PRO A 206 11.82 -2.83 11.04
CA PRO A 206 12.25 -1.91 9.99
C PRO A 206 11.05 -1.36 9.21
N ALA A 207 11.05 -0.06 8.93
CA ALA A 207 10.09 0.54 8.03
C ALA A 207 10.27 0.00 6.60
N LEU A 208 9.17 -0.08 5.84
CA LEU A 208 9.20 -0.51 4.45
C LEU A 208 9.94 0.55 3.61
N ASP A 209 11.06 0.18 3.00
CA ASP A 209 11.66 0.97 1.92
C ASP A 209 10.80 0.81 0.66
N ILE A 210 10.22 1.91 0.17
CA ILE A 210 9.35 1.93 -1.00
C ILE A 210 10.03 1.35 -2.25
N LYS A 211 11.36 1.41 -2.35
CA LYS A 211 12.12 0.78 -3.44
C LYS A 211 11.98 -0.74 -3.45
N GLU A 212 11.62 -1.37 -2.33
CA GLU A 212 11.34 -2.80 -2.28
C GLU A 212 10.11 -3.18 -3.13
N LEU A 213 9.12 -2.30 -3.24
CA LEU A 213 7.94 -2.50 -4.09
C LEU A 213 8.28 -2.39 -5.58
N MET A 214 9.39 -1.74 -5.93
CA MET A 214 9.82 -1.49 -7.31
C MET A 214 10.85 -2.50 -7.84
N ARG A 215 11.04 -3.62 -7.14
CA ARG A 215 12.06 -4.60 -7.50
C ARG A 215 11.69 -5.37 -8.77
N THR A 216 12.71 -5.72 -9.53
CA THR A 216 12.64 -6.68 -10.63
C THR A 216 13.43 -7.95 -10.29
N THR A 217 13.03 -9.05 -10.91
CA THR A 217 13.72 -10.33 -10.82
C THR A 217 14.96 -10.36 -11.72
N ARG A 218 15.78 -11.40 -11.59
CA ARG A 218 17.01 -11.56 -12.39
C ARG A 218 16.75 -11.73 -13.89
N ASP A 219 15.58 -12.28 -14.24
CA ASP A 219 15.07 -12.41 -15.61
C ASP A 219 14.34 -11.14 -16.10
N GLY A 220 14.33 -10.06 -15.32
CA GLY A 220 13.84 -8.75 -15.73
C GLY A 220 12.34 -8.51 -15.54
N ARG A 221 11.60 -9.47 -14.96
CA ARG A 221 10.18 -9.32 -14.63
C ARG A 221 9.98 -8.45 -13.39
N GLY A 222 8.93 -7.65 -13.35
CA GLY A 222 8.55 -6.84 -12.19
C GLY A 222 7.94 -7.70 -11.09
N MET A 223 8.29 -7.45 -9.82
CA MET A 223 7.65 -8.14 -8.70
C MET A 223 6.17 -7.76 -8.60
N VAL A 224 5.30 -8.75 -8.36
CA VAL A 224 3.90 -8.55 -8.00
C VAL A 224 3.80 -8.51 -6.48
N ASN A 225 3.50 -7.35 -5.93
CA ASN A 225 3.37 -7.08 -4.50
C ASN A 225 1.89 -7.25 -4.12
N VAL A 226 1.57 -8.35 -3.46
CA VAL A 226 0.19 -8.66 -3.05
C VAL A 226 0.03 -8.33 -1.57
N LEU A 227 -0.74 -7.30 -1.26
CA LEU A 227 -1.15 -7.02 0.12
C LEU A 227 -2.30 -7.95 0.52
N ALA A 228 -2.07 -8.78 1.53
CA ALA A 228 -3.09 -9.59 2.17
C ALA A 228 -4.05 -8.68 2.97
N ALA A 229 -5.21 -8.37 2.39
CA ALA A 229 -6.15 -7.38 2.93
C ALA A 229 -7.44 -8.00 3.50
N ASP A 230 -7.57 -9.32 3.49
CA ASP A 230 -8.76 -10.07 3.95
C ASP A 230 -9.13 -9.76 5.42
N LYS A 231 -8.15 -9.77 6.32
CA LYS A 231 -8.34 -9.36 7.73
C LYS A 231 -8.26 -7.86 7.90
N LEU A 232 -7.41 -7.19 7.14
CA LEU A 232 -7.18 -5.75 7.23
C LEU A 232 -8.44 -4.94 6.93
N MET A 233 -9.33 -5.45 6.07
CA MET A 233 -10.64 -4.85 5.81
C MET A 233 -11.58 -4.81 7.03
N GLN A 234 -11.30 -5.60 8.08
CA GLN A 234 -12.02 -5.51 9.36
C GLN A 234 -11.55 -4.33 10.21
N SER A 235 -10.38 -3.76 9.91
CA SER A 235 -9.80 -2.55 10.51
C SER A 235 -9.70 -1.42 9.46
N PRO A 236 -10.83 -0.85 9.01
CA PRO A 236 -10.86 0.08 7.87
C PRO A 236 -10.04 1.36 8.09
N ARG A 237 -9.88 1.80 9.35
CA ARG A 237 -9.02 2.94 9.71
C ARG A 237 -7.55 2.63 9.41
N LEU A 238 -7.06 1.50 9.90
CA LEU A 238 -5.68 1.06 9.66
C LEU A 238 -5.42 0.84 8.16
N TYR A 239 -6.38 0.26 7.44
CA TYR A 239 -6.30 0.09 5.98
C TYR A 239 -6.16 1.44 5.26
N ALA A 240 -7.07 2.38 5.54
CA ALA A 240 -7.06 3.70 4.89
C ALA A 240 -5.78 4.48 5.20
N THR A 241 -5.31 4.40 6.44
CA THR A 241 -4.06 5.08 6.84
C THR A 241 -2.84 4.46 6.18
N PHE A 242 -2.74 3.13 6.13
CA PHE A 242 -1.65 2.49 5.39
C PHE A 242 -1.64 2.93 3.92
N LEU A 243 -2.80 2.94 3.25
CA LEU A 243 -2.88 3.39 1.86
C LEU A 243 -2.48 4.86 1.69
N LEU A 244 -2.94 5.73 2.57
CA LEU A 244 -2.61 7.16 2.52
C LEU A 244 -1.12 7.39 2.78
N TRP A 245 -0.55 6.68 3.75
CA TRP A 245 0.88 6.69 4.03
C TRP A 245 1.68 6.21 2.81
N LEU A 246 1.34 5.04 2.25
CA LEU A 246 2.02 4.48 1.09
C LEU A 246 2.00 5.43 -0.12
N LEU A 247 0.86 6.09 -0.37
CA LEU A 247 0.76 7.09 -1.43
C LEU A 247 1.59 8.34 -1.15
N SER A 248 1.71 8.74 0.11
CA SER A 248 2.53 9.89 0.52
C SER A 248 4.02 9.59 0.34
N GLU A 249 4.48 8.43 0.81
CA GLU A 249 5.85 7.96 0.62
C GLU A 249 6.20 7.82 -0.87
N LEU A 250 5.31 7.23 -1.67
CA LEU A 250 5.50 7.16 -3.12
C LEU A 250 5.64 8.54 -3.76
N PHE A 251 4.92 9.54 -3.27
CA PHE A 251 5.00 10.91 -3.78
C PHE A 251 6.29 11.62 -3.35
N GLU A 252 6.77 11.37 -2.14
CA GLU A 252 7.99 11.98 -1.60
C GLU A 252 9.26 11.35 -2.19
N ASP A 253 9.29 10.02 -2.34
CA ASP A 253 10.49 9.28 -2.80
C ASP A 253 10.64 9.26 -4.33
N LEU A 254 9.53 9.34 -5.07
CA LEU A 254 9.58 9.28 -6.53
C LEU A 254 9.78 10.67 -7.15
N PRO A 255 10.72 10.83 -8.08
CA PRO A 255 10.89 12.09 -8.78
C PRO A 255 9.67 12.37 -9.66
N GLU A 256 9.27 13.63 -9.73
CA GLU A 256 8.30 14.08 -10.72
C GLU A 256 8.90 13.91 -12.13
N VAL A 257 8.22 13.13 -12.97
CA VAL A 257 8.61 12.85 -14.36
C VAL A 257 7.39 13.00 -15.26
N GLY A 258 7.63 13.40 -16.52
CA GLY A 258 6.58 13.48 -17.54
C GLY A 258 6.11 12.10 -18.00
N ASP A 259 6.26 11.81 -19.30
CA ASP A 259 5.81 10.54 -19.88
C ASP A 259 6.99 9.57 -20.11
N PRO A 260 7.33 8.69 -19.14
CA PRO A 260 8.31 7.63 -19.34
C PRO A 260 7.78 6.57 -20.32
N ASP A 261 8.68 5.77 -20.91
CA ASP A 261 8.30 4.70 -21.85
C ASP A 261 7.45 3.60 -21.18
N LYS A 262 7.61 3.41 -19.87
CA LYS A 262 6.77 2.55 -19.04
C LYS A 262 6.73 3.03 -17.58
N PRO A 263 5.72 2.64 -16.79
CA PRO A 263 5.64 2.99 -15.37
C PRO A 263 6.76 2.33 -14.55
N LYS A 264 7.15 2.95 -13.43
CA LYS A 264 8.07 2.33 -12.45
C LYS A 264 7.36 1.39 -11.48
N LEU A 265 6.07 1.62 -11.26
CA LEU A 265 5.18 0.84 -10.41
C LEU A 265 3.76 1.04 -10.94
N VAL A 266 2.94 -0.01 -10.92
CA VAL A 266 1.49 0.07 -11.14
C VAL A 266 0.79 -0.32 -9.84
N PHE A 267 -0.26 0.41 -9.47
CA PHE A 267 -1.04 0.23 -8.25
C PHE A 267 -2.49 -0.15 -8.57
#